data_AF-V4JH56-F1
#
_entry.id   AF-V4JH56-F1
#
_cell.length_a   1.000
_cell.length_b   1.000
_cell.length_c   1.000
_cell.angle_alpha   90.00
_cell.angle_beta   90.00
_cell.angle_gamma   90.00
#
_symmetry.space_group_name_H-M   'P 1'
#
loop_
_entity.id
_entity.type
_entity.pdbx_description
1 polymer ?
#
loop_
_entity_poly.entity_id
_entity_poly.type
_entity_poly.pdbx_seq_one_letter_code
_entity_poly.pdbx_strand_id
1 'polypeptide(L)'
;MKYRMIPRLSSMLAVWSTLIGWNYSAPHIGVLGNLAFLLVIAVPLVMSGSEVVFYRRYAYRHECLIQPSWLYRLMGLEPLILGGEIVKALLLGMVLMVGTAALTLREAALLLLNVVIMALLMPRVPGLLHGSVNRTYLYAMSRLWAIRFSTWLLWLDSLLVLALSINDDYRGLSWADAVVYSTALPHSPNDNVLVSLLVRIDAGPMDLRVGPATSYCMRQPVCRRPWQP
;
A
#
# COMPACT_ATOMS: atom_id res chain seq x y z
N MET A 1 -20.88 -23.33 9.12
CA MET A 1 -20.19 -22.37 8.21
C MET A 1 -19.16 -21.45 8.90
N LYS A 2 -19.21 -21.19 10.22
CA LYS A 2 -18.25 -20.28 10.91
C LYS A 2 -16.77 -20.68 10.83
N TYR A 3 -16.43 -21.98 10.83
CA TYR A 3 -15.03 -22.43 10.88
C TYR A 3 -14.23 -22.28 9.58
N ARG A 4 -14.87 -22.06 8.42
CA ARG A 4 -14.15 -21.92 7.14
C ARG A 4 -13.54 -20.55 6.91
N MET A 5 -13.89 -19.53 7.71
CA MET A 5 -13.32 -18.19 7.59
C MET A 5 -11.97 -18.05 8.28
N ILE A 6 -11.77 -18.79 9.37
CA ILE A 6 -10.55 -18.73 10.18
C ILE A 6 -9.28 -18.97 9.35
N PRO A 7 -9.17 -20.05 8.55
CA PRO A 7 -7.92 -20.32 7.81
C PRO A 7 -7.62 -19.27 6.74
N ARG A 8 -8.66 -18.59 6.22
CA ARG A 8 -8.51 -17.55 5.21
C ARG A 8 -8.08 -16.22 5.82
N LEU A 9 -8.67 -15.87 6.96
CA LEU A 9 -8.29 -14.68 7.70
C LEU A 9 -6.85 -14.83 8.22
N SER A 10 -6.50 -16.00 8.74
CA SER A 10 -5.15 -16.28 9.23
C SER A 10 -4.11 -16.25 8.11
N SER A 11 -4.43 -16.73 6.90
CA SER A 11 -3.47 -16.68 5.79
C SER A 11 -3.25 -15.26 5.27
N MET A 12 -4.31 -14.44 5.16
CA MET A 12 -4.17 -13.03 4.82
C MET A 12 -3.38 -12.27 5.89
N LEU A 13 -3.72 -12.48 7.16
CA LEU A 13 -3.05 -11.80 8.27
C LEU A 13 -1.57 -12.21 8.35
N ALA A 14 -1.24 -13.48 8.14
CA ALA A 14 0.14 -13.95 8.06
C ALA A 14 0.92 -13.26 6.94
N VAL A 15 0.36 -13.13 5.73
CA VAL A 15 1.03 -12.42 4.62
C VAL A 15 1.31 -10.96 4.99
N TRP A 16 0.32 -10.28 5.58
CA TRP A 16 0.48 -8.89 6.00
C TRP A 16 1.49 -8.71 7.14
N SER A 17 1.43 -9.54 8.18
CA SER A 17 2.42 -9.52 9.26
C SER A 17 3.83 -9.79 8.73
N THR A 18 3.96 -10.68 7.75
CA THR A 18 5.24 -10.98 7.10
C THR A 18 5.77 -9.79 6.32
N LEU A 19 4.91 -9.10 5.54
CA LEU A 19 5.27 -7.87 4.82
C LEU A 19 5.66 -6.72 5.78
N ILE A 20 4.93 -6.56 6.88
CA ILE A 20 5.25 -5.55 7.91
C ILE A 20 6.59 -5.87 8.57
N GLY A 21 6.80 -7.13 8.98
CA GLY A 21 8.06 -7.58 9.56
C GLY A 21 9.24 -7.40 8.60
N TRP A 22 9.02 -7.62 7.32
CA TRP A 22 10.01 -7.27 6.29
C TRP A 22 10.24 -5.77 6.20
N ASN A 23 9.21 -4.94 6.16
CA ASN A 23 9.39 -3.49 6.05
C ASN A 23 10.26 -2.94 7.19
N TYR A 24 10.05 -3.43 8.42
CA TYR A 24 10.90 -3.08 9.57
C TYR A 24 12.35 -3.57 9.46
N SER A 25 12.59 -4.67 8.75
CA SER A 25 13.91 -5.29 8.65
C SER A 25 14.64 -4.98 7.32
N ALA A 26 13.94 -4.47 6.32
CA ALA A 26 14.45 -4.03 5.03
C ALA A 26 15.71 -3.14 5.10
N PRO A 27 15.81 -2.14 6.01
CA PRO A 27 17.04 -1.34 6.12
C PRO A 27 18.27 -2.12 6.61
N HIS A 28 18.09 -3.30 7.23
CA HIS A 28 19.17 -4.10 7.80
C HIS A 28 19.59 -5.29 6.94
N ILE A 29 18.72 -5.75 6.04
CA ILE A 29 18.85 -7.04 5.35
C ILE A 29 19.66 -6.96 4.04
N GLY A 30 19.90 -5.75 3.52
CA GLY A 30 20.65 -5.53 2.27
C GLY A 30 19.93 -6.10 1.02
N VAL A 31 20.59 -6.02 -0.14
CA VAL A 31 19.98 -6.40 -1.43
C VAL A 31 19.68 -7.91 -1.51
N LEU A 32 20.60 -8.75 -1.04
CA LEU A 32 20.46 -10.21 -1.14
C LEU A 32 19.25 -10.71 -0.35
N GLY A 33 19.05 -10.20 0.86
CA GLY A 33 17.91 -10.65 1.66
C GLY A 33 16.58 -10.06 1.21
N ASN A 34 16.56 -8.87 0.59
CA ASN A 34 15.37 -8.38 -0.11
C ASN A 34 14.98 -9.29 -1.28
N LEU A 35 15.96 -9.80 -2.05
CA LEU A 35 15.72 -10.76 -3.13
C LEU A 35 15.22 -12.11 -2.58
N ALA A 36 15.83 -12.61 -1.50
CA ALA A 36 15.37 -13.83 -0.84
C ALA A 36 13.93 -13.69 -0.34
N PHE A 37 13.59 -12.55 0.26
CA PHE A 37 12.23 -12.26 0.73
C PHE A 37 11.22 -12.17 -0.42
N LEU A 38 11.60 -11.54 -1.54
CA LEU A 38 10.78 -11.53 -2.76
C LEU A 38 10.46 -12.95 -3.24
N LEU A 39 11.45 -13.85 -3.25
CA LEU A 39 11.24 -15.25 -3.61
C LEU A 39 10.30 -15.96 -2.64
N VAL A 40 10.44 -15.72 -1.33
CA VAL A 40 9.55 -16.29 -0.30
C VAL A 40 8.10 -15.87 -0.51
N ILE A 41 7.84 -14.62 -0.91
CA ILE A 41 6.48 -14.15 -1.23
C ILE A 41 5.99 -14.65 -2.60
N ALA A 42 6.90 -14.77 -3.57
CA ALA A 42 6.54 -15.22 -4.91
C ALA A 42 6.01 -16.67 -4.90
N VAL A 43 6.58 -17.57 -4.09
CA VAL A 43 6.15 -18.97 -4.02
C VAL A 43 4.64 -19.15 -3.73
N PRO A 44 4.06 -18.60 -2.65
CA PRO A 44 2.63 -18.73 -2.37
C PRO A 44 1.77 -18.02 -3.42
N LEU A 45 2.25 -16.92 -4.02
CA LEU A 45 1.55 -16.27 -5.13
C LEU A 45 1.48 -17.18 -6.37
N VAL A 46 2.58 -17.83 -6.74
CA VAL A 46 2.63 -18.81 -7.83
C VAL A 46 1.72 -20.00 -7.52
N MET A 47 1.78 -20.55 -6.30
CA MET A 47 0.92 -21.67 -5.91
C MET A 47 -0.56 -21.31 -6.06
N SER A 48 -0.98 -20.14 -5.53
CA SER A 48 -2.36 -19.65 -5.63
C SER A 48 -2.83 -19.43 -7.07
N GLY A 49 -1.93 -18.93 -7.95
CA GLY A 49 -2.23 -18.73 -9.37
C GLY A 49 -2.33 -20.05 -10.14
N SER A 50 -1.38 -20.97 -9.89
CA SER A 50 -1.28 -22.24 -10.60
C SER A 50 -2.53 -23.10 -10.43
N GLU A 51 -3.09 -23.21 -9.22
CA GLU A 51 -4.31 -23.98 -8.95
C GLU A 51 -5.49 -23.50 -9.81
N VAL A 52 -5.70 -22.18 -9.89
CA VAL A 52 -6.80 -21.59 -10.66
C VAL A 52 -6.67 -21.92 -12.14
N VAL A 53 -5.45 -21.83 -12.67
CA VAL A 53 -5.18 -22.13 -14.07
C VAL A 53 -5.37 -23.61 -14.35
N PHE A 54 -4.91 -24.49 -13.46
CA PHE A 54 -5.13 -25.95 -13.58
C PHE A 54 -6.62 -26.31 -13.56
N TYR A 55 -7.40 -25.77 -12.62
CA TYR A 55 -8.85 -26.04 -12.55
C TYR A 55 -9.59 -25.53 -13.78
N ARG A 56 -9.26 -24.32 -14.24
CA ARG A 56 -9.91 -23.74 -15.43
C ARG A 56 -9.59 -24.55 -16.69
N ARG A 57 -8.35 -25.03 -16.83
CA ARG A 57 -7.92 -25.89 -17.94
C ARG A 57 -8.56 -27.26 -17.86
N TYR A 58 -8.69 -27.85 -16.68
CA TYR A 58 -9.38 -29.13 -16.49
C TYR A 58 -10.85 -29.03 -16.91
N ALA A 59 -11.56 -28.01 -16.43
CA ALA A 59 -12.95 -27.76 -16.82
C ALA A 59 -13.10 -27.54 -18.34
N TYR A 60 -12.24 -26.70 -18.92
CA TYR A 60 -12.30 -26.40 -20.36
C TYR A 60 -11.98 -27.61 -21.25
N ARG A 61 -11.04 -28.46 -20.82
CA ARG A 61 -10.73 -29.72 -21.52
C ARG A 61 -11.90 -30.69 -21.50
N HIS A 62 -12.63 -30.74 -20.39
CA HIS A 62 -13.69 -31.73 -20.24
C HIS A 62 -15.00 -31.31 -20.92
N GLU A 63 -15.30 -30.00 -20.97
CA GLU A 63 -16.57 -29.50 -21.49
C GLU A 63 -16.50 -29.00 -22.94
N CYS A 64 -15.36 -28.49 -23.42
CA CYS A 64 -15.31 -27.73 -24.67
C CYS A 64 -14.47 -28.35 -25.80
N LEU A 65 -13.70 -29.41 -25.55
CA LEU A 65 -12.76 -29.95 -26.53
C LEU A 65 -13.13 -31.36 -26.98
N ILE A 66 -13.71 -31.45 -28.19
CA ILE A 66 -13.86 -32.69 -28.96
C ILE A 66 -12.52 -32.92 -29.72
N GLN A 67 -11.93 -34.11 -29.61
CA GLN A 67 -10.63 -34.47 -30.22
C GLN A 67 -10.61 -34.30 -31.76
N PRO A 68 -9.44 -34.11 -32.43
CA PRO A 68 -8.13 -33.62 -31.99
C PRO A 68 -7.75 -32.33 -32.76
N SER A 69 -7.82 -31.16 -32.12
CA SER A 69 -7.45 -29.88 -32.74
C SER A 69 -6.01 -29.45 -32.37
N TRP A 70 -5.36 -28.64 -33.21
CA TRP A 70 -4.04 -28.05 -32.93
C TRP A 70 -4.00 -27.30 -31.58
N LEU A 71 -5.13 -26.73 -31.18
CA LEU A 71 -5.33 -26.04 -29.90
C LEU A 71 -5.12 -26.97 -28.69
N TYR A 72 -5.39 -28.27 -28.83
CA TYR A 72 -5.10 -29.28 -27.82
C TYR A 72 -3.60 -29.48 -27.59
N ARG A 73 -2.78 -29.42 -28.67
CA ARG A 73 -1.31 -29.50 -28.59
C ARG A 73 -0.73 -28.25 -27.93
N LEU A 74 -1.22 -27.07 -28.30
CA LEU A 74 -0.77 -25.82 -27.70
C LEU A 74 -1.12 -25.74 -26.21
N MET A 75 -2.33 -26.17 -25.84
CA MET A 75 -2.69 -26.29 -24.43
C MET A 75 -1.79 -27.27 -23.68
N GLY A 76 -1.17 -28.26 -24.35
CA GLY A 76 -0.25 -29.24 -23.74
C GLY A 76 1.06 -28.66 -23.20
N LEU A 77 1.42 -27.42 -23.54
CA LEU A 77 2.63 -26.74 -23.07
C LEU A 77 2.49 -26.23 -21.63
N GLU A 78 2.39 -27.16 -20.69
CA GLU A 78 2.40 -26.92 -19.25
C GLU A 78 3.52 -26.00 -18.74
N PRO A 79 4.80 -26.16 -19.18
CA PRO A 79 5.87 -25.31 -18.66
C PRO A 79 5.70 -23.84 -19.06
N LEU A 80 5.09 -23.55 -20.21
CA LEU A 80 4.94 -22.18 -20.70
C LEU A 80 3.88 -21.41 -19.90
N ILE A 81 2.81 -22.11 -19.50
CA ILE A 81 1.76 -21.58 -18.62
C ILE A 81 2.32 -21.34 -17.22
N LEU A 82 3.04 -22.32 -16.67
CA LEU A 82 3.68 -22.19 -15.36
C LEU A 82 4.68 -21.02 -15.36
N GLY A 83 5.49 -20.90 -16.41
CA GLY A 83 6.43 -19.79 -16.59
C GLY A 83 5.73 -18.44 -16.59
N GLY A 84 4.58 -18.32 -17.27
CA GLY A 84 3.77 -17.11 -17.26
C GLY A 84 3.25 -16.73 -15.87
N GLU A 85 2.76 -17.70 -15.09
CA GLU A 85 2.32 -17.44 -13.71
C GLU A 85 3.48 -17.11 -12.77
N ILE A 86 4.67 -17.69 -12.98
CA ILE A 86 5.90 -17.32 -12.23
C ILE A 86 6.28 -15.86 -12.49
N VAL A 87 6.36 -15.45 -13.76
CA VAL A 87 6.69 -14.06 -14.13
C VAL A 87 5.67 -13.09 -13.54
N LYS A 88 4.39 -13.42 -13.62
CA LYS A 88 3.31 -12.61 -13.06
C LYS A 88 3.38 -12.53 -11.53
N ALA A 89 3.65 -13.63 -10.84
CA ALA A 89 3.81 -13.63 -9.39
C ALA A 89 5.03 -12.83 -8.94
N LEU A 90 6.15 -12.90 -9.66
CA LEU A 90 7.33 -12.08 -9.41
C LEU A 90 7.03 -10.59 -9.58
N LEU A 91 6.36 -10.21 -10.69
CA LEU A 91 5.93 -8.82 -10.91
C LEU A 91 4.99 -8.35 -9.80
N LEU A 92 4.02 -9.17 -9.42
CA LEU A 92 3.08 -8.83 -8.37
C LEU A 92 3.77 -8.71 -6.99
N GLY A 93 4.71 -9.60 -6.69
CA GLY A 93 5.54 -9.56 -5.49
C GLY A 93 6.43 -8.31 -5.45
N MET A 94 7.02 -7.93 -6.58
CA MET A 94 7.81 -6.69 -6.70
C MET A 94 6.94 -5.46 -6.44
N VAL A 95 5.75 -5.38 -7.05
CA VAL A 95 4.80 -4.29 -6.82
C VAL A 95 4.36 -4.24 -5.35
N LEU A 96 4.13 -5.40 -4.72
CA LEU A 96 3.82 -5.49 -3.30
C LEU A 96 4.93 -4.94 -2.43
N MET A 97 6.19 -5.32 -2.67
CA MET A 97 7.34 -4.83 -1.91
C MET A 97 7.52 -3.31 -2.06
N VAL A 98 7.47 -2.81 -3.30
CA VAL A 98 7.56 -1.37 -3.58
C VAL A 98 6.41 -0.61 -2.92
N GLY A 99 5.19 -1.12 -3.04
CA GLY A 99 4.02 -0.55 -2.38
C GLY A 99 4.17 -0.50 -0.86
N THR A 100 4.64 -1.58 -0.24
CA THR A 100 4.86 -1.61 1.22
C THR A 100 5.99 -0.70 1.70
N ALA A 101 7.02 -0.47 0.90
CA ALA A 101 8.07 0.49 1.22
C ALA A 101 7.59 1.95 1.07
N ALA A 102 6.64 2.21 0.18
CA ALA A 102 6.08 3.55 -0.05
C ALA A 102 4.97 3.91 0.96
N LEU A 103 4.38 2.93 1.63
CA LEU A 103 3.24 3.14 2.52
C LEU A 103 3.65 3.78 3.85
N THR A 104 3.03 4.91 4.17
CA THR A 104 3.10 5.50 5.52
C THR A 104 2.32 4.65 6.52
N LEU A 105 2.63 4.77 7.82
CA LEU A 105 1.94 4.00 8.88
C LEU A 105 0.41 4.20 8.85
N ARG A 106 -0.03 5.41 8.46
CA ARG A 106 -1.44 5.79 8.32
C ARG A 106 -2.11 5.06 7.16
N GLU A 107 -1.46 4.98 6.00
CA GLU A 107 -1.99 4.30 4.82
C GLU A 107 -1.96 2.77 5.01
N ALA A 108 -0.95 2.25 5.70
CA ALA A 108 -0.90 0.83 6.08
C ALA A 108 -2.11 0.44 6.97
N ALA A 109 -2.52 1.30 7.90
CA ALA A 109 -3.71 1.09 8.72
C ALA A 109 -5.01 1.10 7.90
N LEU A 110 -5.12 1.99 6.90
CA LEU A 110 -6.26 2.04 5.99
C LEU A 110 -6.35 0.78 5.12
N LEU A 111 -5.22 0.30 4.59
CA LEU A 111 -5.16 -0.97 3.86
C LEU A 111 -5.58 -2.15 4.72
N LEU A 112 -5.11 -2.22 5.97
CA LEU A 112 -5.48 -3.28 6.90
C LEU A 112 -6.98 -3.24 7.22
N LEU A 113 -7.54 -2.05 7.44
CA LEU A 113 -8.98 -1.85 7.61
C LEU A 113 -9.74 -2.35 6.37
N ASN A 114 -9.25 -2.05 5.16
CA ASN A 114 -9.86 -2.50 3.91
C ASN A 114 -9.87 -4.03 3.77
N VAL A 115 -8.77 -4.68 4.15
CA VAL A 115 -8.65 -6.14 4.18
C VAL A 115 -9.62 -6.74 5.19
N VAL A 116 -9.78 -6.13 6.36
CA VAL A 116 -10.75 -6.56 7.39
C VAL A 116 -12.18 -6.43 6.86
N ILE A 117 -12.53 -5.29 6.26
CA ILE A 117 -13.85 -5.06 5.66
C ILE A 117 -14.12 -6.12 4.59
N MET A 118 -13.16 -6.36 3.70
CA MET A 118 -13.30 -7.38 2.66
C MET A 118 -13.43 -8.79 3.20
N ALA A 119 -12.68 -9.13 4.25
CA ALA A 119 -12.79 -10.43 4.90
C ALA A 119 -14.16 -10.64 5.57
N LEU A 120 -14.77 -9.58 6.10
CA LEU A 120 -16.13 -9.59 6.66
C LEU A 120 -17.21 -9.62 5.57
N LEU A 121 -16.96 -8.99 4.42
CA LEU A 121 -17.91 -8.92 3.31
C LEU A 121 -17.98 -10.23 2.54
N MET A 122 -16.82 -10.85 2.29
CA MET A 122 -16.69 -12.06 1.49
C MET A 122 -17.59 -13.24 1.88
N PRO A 123 -17.83 -13.57 3.16
CA PRO A 123 -18.74 -14.64 3.54
C PRO A 123 -20.22 -14.32 3.27
N ARG A 124 -20.58 -13.05 3.11
CA ARG A 124 -21.98 -12.64 2.83
C ARG A 124 -22.30 -12.67 1.34
N VAL A 125 -21.31 -12.44 0.49
CA VAL A 125 -21.44 -12.50 -0.98
C VAL A 125 -22.10 -13.80 -1.48
N PRO A 126 -21.68 -15.02 -1.09
CA PRO A 126 -22.33 -16.24 -1.56
C PRO A 126 -23.80 -16.36 -1.12
N GLY A 127 -24.18 -15.76 0.01
CA GLY A 127 -25.59 -15.72 0.46
C GLY A 127 -26.47 -14.87 -0.47
N LEU A 128 -25.93 -13.77 -0.99
CA LEU A 128 -26.63 -12.89 -1.93
C LEU A 128 -26.80 -13.52 -3.33
N LEU A 129 -25.90 -14.42 -3.72
CA LEU A 129 -25.88 -15.07 -5.04
C LEU A 129 -26.61 -16.43 -5.07
N HIS A 130 -27.06 -16.95 -3.92
CA HIS A 130 -27.63 -18.30 -3.82
C HIS A 130 -28.94 -18.49 -4.60
N GLY A 131 -29.63 -17.39 -4.94
CA GLY A 131 -30.84 -17.41 -5.77
C GLY A 131 -30.60 -17.15 -7.27
N SER A 132 -29.41 -16.70 -7.66
CA SER A 132 -29.13 -16.25 -9.04
C SER A 132 -28.07 -17.07 -9.77
N VAL A 133 -27.24 -17.83 -9.05
CA VAL A 133 -26.13 -18.61 -9.63
C VAL A 133 -26.24 -20.07 -9.21
N ASN A 134 -26.02 -20.98 -10.16
CA ASN A 134 -26.01 -22.42 -9.90
C ASN A 134 -24.97 -22.77 -8.81
N ARG A 135 -25.35 -23.64 -7.86
CA ARG A 135 -24.56 -23.98 -6.67
C ARG A 135 -23.12 -24.44 -7.00
N THR A 136 -22.94 -25.09 -8.15
CA THR A 136 -21.63 -25.56 -8.63
C THR A 136 -20.65 -24.42 -8.90
N TYR A 137 -21.13 -23.27 -9.38
CA TYR A 137 -20.31 -22.12 -9.77
C TYR A 137 -20.23 -21.01 -8.70
N LEU A 138 -21.07 -21.11 -7.67
CA LEU A 138 -21.26 -20.06 -6.66
C LEU A 138 -19.95 -19.73 -5.91
N TYR A 139 -19.12 -20.74 -5.62
CA TYR A 139 -17.81 -20.53 -4.99
C TYR A 139 -16.77 -19.90 -5.94
N ALA A 140 -16.74 -20.31 -7.20
CA ALA A 140 -15.84 -19.72 -8.19
C ALA A 140 -16.20 -18.24 -8.47
N MET A 141 -17.49 -17.97 -8.59
CA MET A 141 -18.00 -16.62 -8.86
C MET A 141 -17.79 -15.68 -7.67
N SER A 142 -18.04 -16.13 -6.44
CA SER A 142 -17.76 -15.33 -5.24
C SER A 142 -16.27 -15.00 -5.08
N ARG A 143 -15.36 -15.90 -5.45
CA ARG A 143 -13.92 -15.61 -5.48
C ARG A 143 -13.59 -14.53 -6.51
N LEU A 144 -14.17 -14.61 -7.71
CA LEU A 144 -13.95 -13.61 -8.78
C LEU A 144 -14.44 -12.22 -8.36
N TRP A 145 -15.63 -12.16 -7.76
CA TRP A 145 -16.20 -10.93 -7.24
C TRP A 145 -15.36 -10.33 -6.12
N ALA A 146 -14.84 -11.13 -5.19
CA ALA A 146 -13.95 -10.64 -4.15
C ALA A 146 -12.65 -10.04 -4.73
N ILE A 147 -12.07 -10.65 -5.77
CA ILE A 147 -10.91 -10.06 -6.46
C ILE A 147 -11.30 -8.71 -7.06
N ARG A 148 -12.44 -8.64 -7.75
CA ARG A 148 -12.89 -7.41 -8.42
C ARG A 148 -13.23 -6.29 -7.44
N PHE A 149 -13.87 -6.60 -6.31
CA PHE A 149 -14.10 -5.66 -5.22
C PHE A 149 -12.80 -5.16 -4.60
N SER A 150 -11.80 -6.02 -4.43
CA SER A 150 -10.49 -5.61 -3.91
C SER A 150 -9.80 -4.65 -4.85
N THR A 151 -9.87 -4.91 -6.15
CA THR A 151 -9.33 -3.99 -7.17
C THR A 151 -10.07 -2.64 -7.14
N TRP A 152 -11.39 -2.65 -7.01
CA TRP A 152 -12.19 -1.43 -6.88
C TRP A 152 -11.84 -0.61 -5.65
N LEU A 153 -11.68 -1.26 -4.49
CA LEU A 153 -11.31 -0.60 -3.25
C LEU A 153 -9.92 0.04 -3.33
N LEU A 154 -8.93 -0.65 -3.90
CA LEU A 154 -7.60 -0.08 -4.17
C LEU A 154 -7.67 1.12 -5.12
N TRP A 155 -8.54 1.06 -6.12
CA TRP A 155 -8.78 2.17 -7.05
C TRP A 155 -9.38 3.37 -6.35
N LEU A 156 -10.40 3.16 -5.51
CA LEU A 156 -11.01 4.21 -4.70
C LEU A 156 -10.02 4.83 -3.71
N ASP A 157 -9.17 4.01 -3.09
CA ASP A 157 -8.12 4.49 -2.18
C ASP A 157 -7.11 5.36 -2.93
N SER A 158 -6.66 4.93 -4.12
CA SER A 158 -5.78 5.72 -4.98
C SER A 158 -6.42 7.05 -5.40
N LEU A 159 -7.71 7.05 -5.76
CA LEU A 159 -8.47 8.26 -6.06
C LEU A 159 -8.64 9.15 -4.84
N LEU A 160 -8.83 8.58 -3.65
CA LEU A 160 -8.98 9.32 -2.41
C LEU A 160 -7.67 10.01 -2.03
N VAL A 161 -6.54 9.31 -2.11
CA VAL A 161 -5.20 9.89 -1.94
C VAL A 161 -5.00 11.03 -2.94
N LEU A 162 -5.34 10.82 -4.21
CA LEU A 162 -5.22 11.87 -5.24
C LEU A 162 -6.10 13.08 -4.93
N ALA A 163 -7.36 12.86 -4.53
CA ALA A 163 -8.32 13.91 -4.20
C ALA A 163 -7.92 14.69 -2.93
N LEU A 164 -7.35 14.01 -1.93
CA LEU A 164 -6.85 14.64 -0.71
C LEU A 164 -5.51 15.36 -0.94
N SER A 165 -4.66 14.86 -1.83
CA SER A 165 -3.40 15.50 -2.23
C SER A 165 -3.59 16.80 -3.02
N ILE A 166 -4.80 17.06 -3.53
CA ILE A 166 -5.11 18.25 -4.34
C ILE A 166 -5.07 19.56 -3.54
N ASN A 167 -5.24 19.49 -2.21
CA ASN A 167 -5.16 20.66 -1.33
C ASN A 167 -3.75 21.02 -0.89
N ASP A 168 -2.78 20.13 -1.11
CA ASP A 168 -1.38 20.43 -0.88
C ASP A 168 -0.79 20.97 -2.19
N ASP A 169 -0.50 22.27 -2.24
CA ASP A 169 0.01 22.93 -3.45
C ASP A 169 1.48 22.53 -3.70
N TYR A 170 1.70 21.39 -4.33
CA TYR A 170 3.03 20.91 -4.73
C TYR A 170 3.59 21.63 -5.97
N ARG A 171 2.92 22.66 -6.48
CA ARG A 171 3.39 23.44 -7.64
C ARG A 171 4.60 24.29 -7.25
N GLY A 172 5.78 23.67 -7.29
CA GLY A 172 7.06 24.34 -7.05
C GLY A 172 8.04 23.53 -6.22
N LEU A 173 7.61 22.43 -5.58
CA LEU A 173 8.53 21.53 -4.91
C LEU A 173 9.21 20.61 -5.91
N SER A 174 10.54 20.51 -5.82
CA SER A 174 11.26 19.46 -6.53
C SER A 174 10.81 18.09 -6.00
N TRP A 175 10.87 17.05 -6.84
CA TRP A 175 10.46 15.70 -6.41
C TRP A 175 11.23 15.22 -5.16
N ALA A 176 12.47 15.69 -4.98
CA ALA A 176 13.25 15.45 -3.78
C ALA A 176 12.64 16.11 -2.54
N ASP A 177 12.17 17.36 -2.63
CA ASP A 177 11.54 18.07 -1.52
C ASP A 177 10.19 17.45 -1.13
N ALA A 178 9.42 16.97 -2.11
CA ALA A 178 8.14 16.31 -1.85
C ALA A 178 8.33 15.00 -1.06
N VAL A 179 9.34 14.21 -1.41
CA VAL A 179 9.69 12.97 -0.69
C VAL A 179 10.22 13.29 0.72
N VAL A 180 11.01 14.35 0.88
CA VAL A 180 11.47 14.81 2.20
C VAL A 180 10.29 15.29 3.05
N TYR A 181 9.31 15.99 2.47
CA TYR A 181 8.12 16.46 3.19
C TYR A 181 7.21 15.31 3.65
N SER A 182 7.07 14.26 2.82
CA SER A 182 6.26 13.09 3.17
C SER A 182 6.95 12.13 4.15
N THR A 183 8.29 12.12 4.18
CA THR A 183 9.09 11.27 5.08
C THR A 183 9.50 11.97 6.37
N ALA A 184 9.48 13.30 6.39
CA ALA A 184 9.58 14.08 7.61
C ALA A 184 8.31 13.90 8.45
N LEU A 185 8.23 12.80 9.20
CA LEU A 185 7.65 12.91 10.54
C LEU A 185 8.33 14.11 11.20
N PRO A 186 7.59 15.03 11.84
CA PRO A 186 8.21 16.14 12.54
C PRO A 186 8.98 15.59 13.76
N HIS A 187 10.18 15.07 13.51
CA HIS A 187 11.27 15.12 14.47
C HIS A 187 11.72 16.56 14.48
N SER A 188 10.93 17.37 15.17
CA SER A 188 11.31 18.73 15.49
C SER A 188 12.50 18.60 16.45
N PRO A 189 13.70 19.11 16.12
CA PRO A 189 14.78 19.24 17.10
C PRO A 189 14.41 20.21 18.26
N ASN A 190 13.19 20.76 18.21
CA ASN A 190 12.54 21.58 19.21
C ASN A 190 11.39 20.83 19.94
N ASP A 191 11.47 19.52 20.16
CA ASP A 191 10.52 18.82 21.05
C ASP A 191 10.55 19.38 22.49
N ASN A 192 11.61 20.13 22.84
CA ASN A 192 11.67 20.91 24.07
C ASN A 192 10.75 22.16 24.02
N VAL A 193 10.48 22.71 22.84
CA VAL A 193 9.67 23.94 22.67
C VAL A 193 8.19 23.64 22.80
N LEU A 194 7.72 22.49 22.29
CA LEU A 194 6.31 22.10 22.42
C LEU A 194 5.97 21.66 23.85
N VAL A 195 6.90 20.97 24.53
CA VAL A 195 6.81 20.71 25.98
C VAL A 195 6.86 22.02 26.78
N SER A 196 7.72 22.98 26.41
CA SER A 196 7.76 24.29 27.09
C SER A 196 6.49 25.13 26.88
N LEU A 197 5.84 25.01 25.72
CA LEU A 197 4.57 25.70 25.42
C LEU A 197 3.40 25.04 26.16
N LEU A 198 3.37 23.72 26.28
CA LEU A 198 2.39 23.01 27.10
C LEU A 198 2.54 23.33 28.60
N VAL A 199 3.77 23.40 29.11
CA VAL A 199 4.05 23.85 30.49
C VAL A 199 3.66 25.31 30.70
N ARG A 200 3.79 26.17 29.68
CA ARG A 200 3.41 27.59 29.75
C ARG A 200 1.90 27.82 29.68
N ILE A 201 1.15 26.91 29.05
CA ILE A 201 -0.31 26.93 29.04
C ILE A 201 -0.87 26.41 30.38
N ASP A 202 -0.19 25.45 31.01
CA ASP A 202 -0.56 24.90 32.32
C ASP A 202 -0.20 25.85 33.49
N ALA A 203 0.76 26.77 33.30
CA ALA A 203 1.16 27.75 34.33
C ALA A 203 0.19 28.93 34.53
N GLY A 204 -0.87 29.04 33.71
CA GLY A 204 -1.88 30.08 33.83
C GLY A 204 -1.40 31.51 33.47
N PRO A 205 -2.32 32.41 33.11
CA PRO A 205 -1.98 33.77 32.66
C PRO A 205 -1.66 34.67 33.86
N MET A 206 -0.40 34.70 34.27
CA MET A 206 0.10 35.71 35.21
C MET A 206 0.90 36.78 34.45
N ASP A 207 0.29 37.96 34.30
CA ASP A 207 0.87 39.29 34.08
C ASP A 207 1.89 39.48 32.95
N LEU A 208 1.38 39.68 31.72
CA LEU A 208 2.07 40.46 30.68
C LEU A 208 1.92 41.97 30.96
N ARG A 209 2.85 42.54 31.74
CA ARG A 209 3.07 44.00 31.73
C ARG A 209 3.69 44.41 30.39
N VAL A 210 2.86 44.99 29.54
CA VAL A 210 3.24 45.73 28.33
C VAL A 210 4.16 46.90 28.73
N GLY A 211 5.44 46.83 28.36
CA GLY A 211 6.36 47.96 28.45
C GLY A 211 6.17 48.91 27.26
N PRO A 212 6.25 50.24 27.44
CA PRO A 212 5.93 51.20 26.39
C PRO A 212 7.05 51.31 25.35
N ALA A 213 6.61 51.45 24.11
CA ALA A 213 7.42 51.77 22.94
C ALA A 213 8.26 53.04 23.17
N THR A 214 9.56 52.95 22.89
CA THR A 214 10.41 54.13 22.66
C THR A 214 10.97 54.08 21.25
N SER A 215 10.66 55.15 20.54
CA SER A 215 11.03 55.49 19.18
C SER A 215 12.39 56.19 19.09
N TYR A 216 12.86 56.37 17.85
CA TYR A 216 14.01 57.17 17.38
C TYR A 216 15.37 56.45 17.49
N CYS A 217 16.20 56.34 16.44
CA CYS A 217 16.74 57.45 15.68
C CYS A 217 17.42 56.99 14.38
N MET A 218 17.25 57.80 13.33
CA MET A 218 18.01 57.79 12.09
C MET A 218 19.52 57.92 12.34
N ARG A 219 20.34 57.10 11.67
CA ARG A 219 21.65 57.52 11.17
C ARG A 219 21.87 56.98 9.77
N GLN A 220 21.87 57.92 8.83
CA GLN A 220 22.21 57.76 7.41
C GLN A 220 23.73 57.57 7.19
N PRO A 221 24.16 57.23 5.96
CA PRO A 221 25.40 56.51 5.66
C PRO A 221 26.59 57.44 5.38
N VAL A 222 27.81 56.93 5.58
CA VAL A 222 29.04 57.58 5.10
C VAL A 222 29.70 56.70 4.05
N CYS A 223 29.53 57.08 2.78
CA CYS A 223 30.39 56.66 1.69
C CYS A 223 31.71 57.46 1.75
N ARG A 224 32.84 56.76 1.83
CA ARG A 224 34.15 57.29 1.38
C ARG A 224 34.91 56.19 0.64
N ARG A 225 34.97 56.30 -0.69
CA ARG A 225 36.08 55.80 -1.51
C ARG A 225 36.65 57.00 -2.27
N PRO A 226 37.94 57.30 -2.15
CA PRO A 226 38.66 58.05 -3.15
C PRO A 226 39.32 57.08 -4.16
N TRP A 227 38.97 57.25 -5.43
CA TRP A 227 39.85 56.96 -6.56
C TRP A 227 40.83 58.14 -6.67
N GLN A 228 42.14 57.95 -6.85
CA GLN A 228 42.89 57.89 -8.12
C GLN A 228 44.34 58.29 -7.78
N PRO A 229 45.32 58.22 -8.70
CA PRO A 229 45.68 57.19 -9.68
C PRO A 229 47.01 56.50 -9.33
#